data_AF-A0A522CIZ5-F1
#
_entry.id   AF-A0A522CIZ5-F1
#
_cell.length_a   1.000
_cell.length_b   1.000
_cell.length_c   1.000
_cell.angle_alpha   90.00
_cell.angle_beta   90.00
_cell.angle_gamma   90.00
#
_symmetry.space_group_name_H-M   'P 1'
#
loop_
_entity.id
_entity.type
_entity.pdbx_description
1 polymer ?
#
loop_
_entity_poly.entity_id
_entity_poly.type
_entity_poly.pdbx_seq_one_letter_code
_entity_poly.pdbx_strand_id
1 'polypeptide(L)'
;MVGLVPATQKRLRWPRICGVDAVRRRTRLVSGWPGRAPAMTFREGRVGNPKVTELKWRDAPLASVRTPKGKLRLTLGLGSGLSRRDSDPPGIVWAIGDRGPNLKIKTAMKTYGLDHLAPLAERDGAKVLPLPDFQPCLAQLRAGKKRMHLERIVPLEGPDGPLSGRAPAGSAEAAMEPIFDLAGRVLPSDPAGVDTEGVAAAPDGTFWVCEEYGPSLMQVGPEGAVLRRWTPEGHTLAGAQALLPAAAQRRRLNRGFEGLAVSGDGAAIYAVFQSGFEGEAHETTAIWKLDAVSGALLATYDYPFDAPDSFTADAAADSVEGKDLKVCDLSWVAPHRLLVLERVSLSARIYAVDVAAPGRLAKTLVFSTDDHPEIAPDLEGVSMLSDRQLLLATDNDFGTEGAETRFYRVTFDAPL
;
A
#
# COMPACT_ATOMS: atom_id res chain seq x y z
N MET A 1 -21.03 -21.64 31.33
CA MET A 1 -20.46 -22.48 30.25
C MET A 1 -21.39 -22.39 29.04
N VAL A 2 -21.10 -21.47 28.11
CA VAL A 2 -21.77 -21.44 26.80
C VAL A 2 -20.67 -21.77 25.81
N GLY A 3 -20.72 -22.98 25.24
CA GLY A 3 -19.70 -23.49 24.34
C GLY A 3 -19.74 -22.73 23.02
N LEU A 4 -18.65 -22.01 22.72
CA LEU A 4 -18.35 -21.54 21.37
C LEU A 4 -18.04 -22.77 20.51
N VAL A 5 -18.92 -23.05 19.55
CA VAL A 5 -18.71 -24.10 18.54
C VAL A 5 -17.48 -23.73 17.70
N PRO A 6 -16.52 -24.64 17.47
CA PRO A 6 -15.34 -24.34 16.66
C PRO A 6 -15.79 -24.01 15.23
N ALA A 7 -15.43 -22.82 14.75
CA ALA A 7 -15.56 -22.52 13.33
C ALA A 7 -14.64 -23.48 12.58
N THR A 8 -15.21 -24.39 11.79
CA THR A 8 -14.46 -25.19 10.83
C THR A 8 -13.70 -24.24 9.90
N GLN A 9 -12.37 -24.25 9.97
CA GLN A 9 -11.44 -23.59 9.05
C GLN A 9 -11.71 -24.08 7.62
N LYS A 10 -12.54 -23.34 6.88
CA LYS A 10 -12.58 -23.44 5.43
C LYS A 10 -11.48 -22.52 4.91
N ARG A 11 -10.51 -23.06 4.16
CA ARG A 11 -9.58 -22.24 3.35
C ARG A 11 -10.40 -21.17 2.63
N LEU A 12 -10.03 -19.89 2.74
CA LEU A 12 -10.63 -18.83 1.94
C LEU A 12 -10.51 -19.24 0.47
N ARG A 13 -11.63 -19.61 -0.14
CA ARG A 13 -11.71 -19.72 -1.59
C ARG A 13 -12.09 -18.34 -2.07
N TRP A 14 -11.18 -17.66 -2.75
CA TRP A 14 -11.50 -16.43 -3.47
C TRP A 14 -12.77 -16.66 -4.29
N PRO A 15 -13.76 -15.75 -4.21
CA PRO A 15 -14.98 -15.90 -4.98
C PRO A 15 -14.61 -16.04 -6.46
N ARG A 16 -15.09 -17.12 -7.09
CA ARG A 16 -15.01 -17.24 -8.55
C ARG A 16 -15.85 -16.09 -9.12
N ILE A 17 -15.19 -15.08 -9.64
CA ILE A 17 -15.85 -14.02 -10.41
C ILE A 17 -16.29 -14.68 -11.72
N CYS A 18 -17.58 -14.98 -11.84
CA CYS A 18 -18.16 -15.56 -13.05
C CYS A 18 -18.12 -14.54 -14.19
N GLY A 19 -17.46 -14.89 -15.29
CA GLY A 19 -17.59 -14.20 -16.58
C GLY A 19 -16.28 -13.78 -17.22
N VAL A 20 -15.46 -14.74 -17.66
CA VAL A 20 -14.42 -14.47 -18.66
C VAL A 20 -14.52 -15.56 -19.73
N ASP A 21 -15.32 -15.31 -20.76
CA ASP A 21 -15.24 -16.09 -21.99
C ASP A 21 -13.88 -15.79 -22.64
N ALA A 22 -13.05 -16.82 -22.71
CA ALA A 22 -11.75 -16.77 -23.34
C ALA A 22 -11.88 -16.56 -24.86
N VAL A 23 -11.88 -15.32 -25.30
CA VAL A 23 -11.70 -14.99 -26.72
C VAL A 23 -10.23 -15.18 -27.07
N ARG A 24 -9.86 -16.39 -27.52
CA ARG A 24 -8.60 -16.64 -28.23
C ARG A 24 -8.64 -15.90 -29.58
N ARG A 25 -8.05 -14.71 -29.67
CA ARG A 25 -7.66 -14.13 -30.97
C ARG A 25 -6.16 -14.29 -31.16
N ARG A 26 -5.79 -14.98 -32.24
CA ARG A 26 -4.41 -15.12 -32.72
C ARG A 26 -3.89 -13.73 -33.10
N THR A 27 -2.85 -13.27 -32.42
CA THR A 27 -2.10 -12.07 -32.77
C THR A 27 -1.23 -12.37 -33.99
N ARG A 28 -1.50 -11.72 -35.12
CA ARG A 28 -0.50 -11.59 -36.20
C ARG A 28 0.46 -10.48 -35.78
N LEU A 29 1.74 -10.80 -35.72
CA LEU A 29 2.83 -9.84 -35.65
C LEU A 29 2.74 -8.91 -36.87
N VAL A 30 2.54 -7.62 -36.63
CA VAL A 30 2.78 -6.57 -37.61
C VAL A 30 3.88 -5.70 -37.06
N SER A 31 5.06 -5.82 -37.65
CA SER A 31 6.22 -4.96 -37.45
C SER A 31 5.96 -3.58 -38.06
N GLY A 32 6.13 -2.52 -37.28
CA GLY A 32 6.12 -1.14 -37.77
C GLY A 32 5.74 -0.13 -36.69
N TRP A 33 6.73 0.33 -35.92
CA TRP A 33 6.61 1.49 -35.03
C TRP A 33 7.11 2.74 -35.75
N PRO A 34 6.34 3.84 -35.69
CA PRO A 34 6.98 5.13 -35.46
C PRO A 34 6.29 5.91 -34.33
N GLY A 35 7.10 6.53 -33.48
CA GLY A 35 6.71 7.64 -32.60
C GLY A 35 6.97 7.41 -31.12
N ARG A 36 8.10 7.92 -30.61
CA ARG A 36 8.29 8.20 -29.18
C ARG A 36 7.17 9.15 -28.72
N ALA A 37 6.53 8.84 -27.60
CA ALA A 37 5.72 9.82 -26.88
C ALA A 37 6.62 11.03 -26.51
N PRO A 38 6.15 12.27 -26.69
CA PRO A 38 6.95 13.44 -26.34
C PRO A 38 7.18 13.48 -24.83
N ALA A 39 8.38 13.89 -24.42
CA ALA A 39 8.69 14.16 -23.02
C ALA A 39 7.78 15.30 -22.50
N MET A 40 7.13 15.06 -21.36
CA MET A 40 6.21 16.01 -20.74
C MET A 40 7.00 17.16 -20.09
N THR A 41 6.72 18.39 -20.51
CA THR A 41 7.26 19.62 -19.89
C THR A 41 6.17 20.29 -19.06
N PHE A 42 6.32 20.27 -17.74
CA PHE A 42 5.47 21.01 -16.81
C PHE A 42 5.73 22.51 -16.96
N ARG A 43 4.69 23.34 -16.90
CA ARG A 43 4.83 24.80 -16.71
C ARG A 43 4.51 25.12 -15.26
N GLU A 44 5.40 25.85 -14.59
CA GLU A 44 5.10 26.46 -13.29
C GLU A 44 3.91 27.41 -13.45
N GLY A 45 2.78 27.00 -12.89
CA GLY A 45 1.55 27.76 -12.81
C GLY A 45 0.64 27.00 -11.86
N ARG A 46 -0.14 27.73 -11.04
CA ARG A 46 -1.16 27.10 -10.18
C ARG A 46 -1.95 26.13 -11.05
N VAL A 47 -1.84 24.85 -10.75
CA VAL A 47 -2.74 23.86 -11.33
C VAL A 47 -4.14 24.35 -10.96
N GLY A 48 -4.99 24.62 -11.97
CA GLY A 48 -6.33 25.17 -11.75
C GLY A 48 -7.12 24.35 -10.73
N ASN A 49 -8.19 24.90 -10.17
CA ASN A 49 -8.95 24.24 -9.10
C ASN A 49 -9.41 22.83 -9.57
N PRO A 50 -8.80 21.74 -9.08
CA PRO A 50 -8.97 20.44 -9.67
C PRO A 50 -10.38 19.91 -9.40
N LYS A 51 -10.94 19.19 -10.37
CA LYS A 51 -12.25 18.57 -10.21
C LYS A 51 -12.09 17.21 -9.54
N VAL A 52 -12.63 17.07 -8.33
CA VAL A 52 -12.74 15.81 -7.61
C VAL A 52 -14.05 15.09 -8.00
N THR A 53 -13.98 13.79 -8.21
CA THR A 53 -15.15 12.93 -8.45
C THR A 53 -14.95 11.61 -7.74
N GLU A 54 -15.76 11.36 -6.71
CA GLU A 54 -15.81 10.03 -6.09
C GLU A 54 -16.36 9.00 -7.09
N LEU A 55 -15.63 7.91 -7.24
CA LEU A 55 -16.00 6.78 -8.07
C LEU A 55 -16.71 5.75 -7.19
N LYS A 56 -17.96 5.45 -7.52
CA LYS A 56 -18.74 4.46 -6.76
C LYS A 56 -17.97 3.15 -6.66
N TRP A 57 -17.90 2.60 -5.47
CA TRP A 57 -17.24 1.33 -5.21
C TRP A 57 -18.08 0.52 -4.22
N ARG A 58 -17.78 -0.77 -4.13
CA ARG A 58 -18.28 -1.65 -3.07
C ARG A 58 -17.19 -2.65 -2.80
N ASP A 59 -16.68 -2.68 -1.58
CA ASP A 59 -15.65 -3.62 -1.22
C ASP A 59 -16.06 -5.07 -1.45
N ALA A 60 -15.11 -5.88 -1.88
CA ALA A 60 -15.30 -7.31 -2.00
C ALA A 60 -15.42 -7.92 -0.59
N PRO A 61 -16.50 -8.65 -0.26
CA PRO A 61 -16.64 -9.24 1.06
C PRO A 61 -15.66 -10.41 1.23
N LEU A 62 -14.95 -10.45 2.36
CA LEU A 62 -14.09 -11.57 2.76
C LEU A 62 -14.82 -12.52 3.72
N ALA A 63 -15.38 -11.98 4.80
CA ALA A 63 -16.08 -12.75 5.80
C ALA A 63 -17.05 -11.90 6.62
N SER A 64 -17.91 -12.57 7.40
CA SER A 64 -18.69 -11.90 8.44
C SER A 64 -18.71 -12.76 9.69
N VAL A 65 -18.23 -12.19 10.79
CA VAL A 65 -18.12 -12.85 12.09
C VAL A 65 -19.19 -12.26 13.01
N ARG A 66 -19.98 -13.12 13.65
CA ARG A 66 -20.90 -12.68 14.71
C ARG A 66 -20.11 -12.40 15.98
N THR A 67 -20.35 -11.24 16.57
CA THR A 67 -19.76 -10.79 17.83
C THR A 67 -20.88 -10.36 18.78
N PRO A 68 -20.63 -10.24 20.09
CA PRO A 68 -21.66 -9.84 21.05
C PRO A 68 -22.34 -8.50 20.74
N LYS A 69 -21.63 -7.53 20.13
CA LYS A 69 -22.19 -6.22 19.75
C LYS A 69 -22.64 -6.12 18.28
N GLY A 70 -22.61 -7.20 17.51
CA GLY A 70 -23.13 -7.19 16.14
C GLY A 70 -22.37 -8.10 15.18
N LYS A 71 -22.21 -7.64 13.94
CA LYS A 71 -21.43 -8.35 12.93
C LYS A 71 -20.17 -7.56 12.62
N LEU A 72 -19.02 -8.16 12.87
CA LEU A 72 -17.76 -7.75 12.24
C LEU A 72 -17.85 -8.16 10.77
N ARG A 73 -17.89 -7.18 9.87
CA ARG A 73 -17.89 -7.40 8.42
C ARG A 73 -16.48 -7.15 7.92
N LEU A 74 -15.89 -8.17 7.32
CA LEU A 74 -14.54 -8.11 6.80
C LEU A 74 -14.62 -8.00 5.29
N THR A 75 -13.90 -7.03 4.76
CA THR A 75 -13.85 -6.67 3.35
C THR A 75 -12.41 -6.65 2.88
N LEU A 76 -12.19 -6.76 1.57
CA LEU A 76 -10.86 -6.68 1.00
C LEU A 76 -10.32 -5.25 1.13
N GLY A 77 -9.16 -5.09 1.75
CA GLY A 77 -8.38 -3.84 1.71
C GLY A 77 -7.54 -3.79 0.45
N LEU A 78 -7.60 -2.65 -0.26
CA LEU A 78 -6.91 -2.38 -1.54
C LEU A 78 -6.35 -0.95 -1.59
N GLY A 79 -6.22 -0.31 -0.43
CA GLY A 79 -5.91 1.11 -0.31
C GLY A 79 -4.43 1.43 -0.17
N SER A 80 -3.62 0.49 0.35
CA SER A 80 -2.25 0.74 0.78
C SER A 80 -1.35 1.27 -0.34
N GLY A 81 -1.50 0.77 -1.58
CA GLY A 81 -0.74 1.30 -2.72
C GLY A 81 -1.43 1.10 -4.06
N LEU A 82 -1.24 2.06 -4.98
CA LEU A 82 -1.76 2.01 -6.34
C LEU A 82 -0.65 2.14 -7.38
N SER A 83 -0.78 1.40 -8.48
CA SER A 83 0.19 1.50 -9.58
C SER A 83 -0.40 1.19 -10.93
N ARG A 84 0.27 1.66 -11.96
CA ARG A 84 0.02 1.28 -13.33
C ARG A 84 1.32 1.30 -14.11
N ARG A 85 1.34 0.59 -15.22
CA ARG A 85 2.39 0.75 -16.24
C ARG A 85 1.83 1.43 -17.48
N ASP A 86 2.69 2.01 -18.30
CA ASP A 86 2.28 2.75 -19.51
C ASP A 86 1.53 1.87 -20.53
N SER A 87 1.88 0.58 -20.60
CA SER A 87 1.26 -0.38 -21.50
C SER A 87 -0.09 -0.92 -21.00
N ASP A 88 -0.49 -0.62 -19.76
CA ASP A 88 -1.80 -1.01 -19.26
C ASP A 88 -2.91 -0.26 -20.04
N PRO A 89 -4.02 -0.93 -20.42
CA PRO A 89 -5.13 -0.27 -21.08
C PRO A 89 -5.68 0.92 -20.27
N PRO A 90 -6.23 1.96 -20.90
CA PRO A 90 -6.75 3.12 -20.20
C PRO A 90 -7.72 2.75 -19.06
N GLY A 91 -7.47 3.33 -17.89
CA GLY A 91 -8.25 3.11 -16.67
C GLY A 91 -7.90 1.82 -15.91
N ILE A 92 -7.00 0.96 -16.39
CA ILE A 92 -6.46 -0.13 -15.58
C ILE A 92 -5.48 0.44 -14.55
N VAL A 93 -5.68 0.02 -13.30
CA VAL A 93 -4.80 0.30 -12.16
C VAL A 93 -4.68 -0.98 -11.35
N TRP A 94 -3.52 -1.20 -10.79
CA TRP A 94 -3.21 -2.29 -9.86
C TRP A 94 -3.20 -1.73 -8.44
N ALA A 95 -3.75 -2.49 -7.52
CA ALA A 95 -3.82 -2.15 -6.11
C ALA A 95 -3.24 -3.27 -5.25
N ILE A 96 -2.79 -2.92 -4.06
CA ILE A 96 -2.38 -3.85 -3.01
C ILE A 96 -2.98 -3.39 -1.68
N GLY A 97 -3.13 -4.32 -0.72
CA GLY A 97 -3.49 -4.01 0.66
C GLY A 97 -2.48 -4.66 1.62
N ASP A 98 -2.62 -4.35 2.91
CA ASP A 98 -1.73 -4.80 4.00
C ASP A 98 -1.77 -6.31 4.30
N ARG A 99 -1.11 -6.72 5.40
CA ARG A 99 -1.14 -8.09 5.96
C ARG A 99 -2.51 -8.74 6.14
N GLY A 100 -3.60 -7.98 6.17
CA GLY A 100 -4.95 -8.45 6.38
C GLY A 100 -5.59 -7.94 7.68
N PRO A 101 -6.86 -8.35 7.91
CA PRO A 101 -7.65 -7.77 8.98
C PRO A 101 -7.01 -8.01 10.36
N ASN A 102 -6.74 -6.93 11.07
CA ASN A 102 -6.23 -6.95 12.43
C ASN A 102 -6.97 -5.91 13.30
N LEU A 103 -7.05 -6.16 14.60
CA LEU A 103 -7.73 -5.29 15.57
C LEU A 103 -6.85 -5.11 16.81
N LYS A 104 -6.71 -3.88 17.29
CA LYS A 104 -6.21 -3.63 18.65
C LYS A 104 -7.15 -4.31 19.65
N ILE A 105 -6.61 -4.90 20.72
CA ILE A 105 -7.43 -5.61 21.75
C ILE A 105 -8.55 -4.70 22.28
N LYS A 106 -8.22 -3.44 22.60
CA LYS A 106 -9.20 -2.46 23.12
C LYS A 106 -10.31 -2.17 22.12
N THR A 107 -10.01 -2.08 20.83
CA THR A 107 -11.01 -1.91 19.76
C THR A 107 -11.91 -3.14 19.66
N ALA A 108 -11.33 -4.35 19.70
CA ALA A 108 -12.08 -5.61 19.67
C ALA A 108 -13.11 -5.71 20.83
N MET A 109 -12.73 -5.29 22.05
CA MET A 109 -13.63 -5.24 23.20
C MET A 109 -14.68 -4.13 23.06
N LYS A 110 -14.23 -2.89 22.80
CA LYS A 110 -15.10 -1.71 22.76
C LYS A 110 -16.16 -1.81 21.66
N THR A 111 -15.73 -2.12 20.44
CA THR A 111 -16.58 -2.11 19.24
C THR A 111 -17.38 -3.40 19.11
N TYR A 112 -16.76 -4.55 19.38
CA TYR A 112 -17.36 -5.86 19.10
C TYR A 112 -17.83 -6.64 20.34
N GLY A 113 -17.50 -6.18 21.54
CA GLY A 113 -17.91 -6.83 22.80
C GLY A 113 -17.16 -8.14 23.07
N LEU A 114 -15.93 -8.27 22.55
CA LEU A 114 -15.07 -9.43 22.78
C LEU A 114 -14.36 -9.33 24.14
N ASP A 115 -15.15 -9.20 25.21
CA ASP A 115 -14.65 -8.89 26.57
C ASP A 115 -13.78 -10.01 27.15
N HIS A 116 -13.88 -11.24 26.60
CA HIS A 116 -12.98 -12.35 26.97
C HIS A 116 -11.52 -12.09 26.62
N LEU A 117 -11.23 -11.11 25.75
CA LEU A 117 -9.87 -10.68 25.41
C LEU A 117 -9.25 -9.72 26.44
N ALA A 118 -10.00 -9.32 27.48
CA ALA A 118 -9.50 -8.41 28.52
C ALA A 118 -8.12 -8.78 29.11
N PRO A 119 -7.78 -10.07 29.35
CA PRO A 119 -6.44 -10.45 29.83
C PRO A 119 -5.30 -10.09 28.88
N LEU A 120 -5.59 -9.78 27.62
CA LEU A 120 -4.62 -9.39 26.59
C LEU A 120 -4.50 -7.87 26.44
N ALA A 121 -5.38 -7.08 27.06
CA ALA A 121 -5.47 -5.63 26.82
C ALA A 121 -4.25 -4.83 27.34
N GLU A 122 -3.53 -5.40 28.29
CA GLU A 122 -2.30 -4.83 28.88
C GLU A 122 -1.02 -5.35 28.18
N ARG A 123 -1.15 -6.23 27.19
CA ARG A 123 -0.01 -6.65 26.37
C ARG A 123 0.22 -5.60 25.31
N ASP A 124 1.39 -4.95 25.39
CA ASP A 124 1.75 -3.92 24.43
C ASP A 124 1.79 -4.48 23.00
N GLY A 125 1.37 -3.67 22.04
CA GLY A 125 1.27 -4.04 20.61
C GLY A 125 0.29 -5.17 20.27
N ALA A 126 -0.39 -5.80 21.23
CA ALA A 126 -1.20 -6.99 20.96
C ALA A 126 -2.34 -6.75 19.96
N LYS A 127 -2.45 -7.65 18.97
CA LYS A 127 -3.48 -7.63 17.93
C LYS A 127 -4.28 -8.92 17.90
N VAL A 128 -5.55 -8.82 17.56
CA VAL A 128 -6.39 -9.96 17.16
C VAL A 128 -6.52 -9.97 15.65
N LEU A 129 -6.30 -11.13 15.02
CA LEU A 129 -6.50 -11.35 13.58
C LEU A 129 -7.82 -12.13 13.39
N PRO A 130 -8.89 -11.48 12.90
CA PRO A 130 -10.14 -12.14 12.59
C PRO A 130 -10.05 -13.17 11.44
N LEU A 131 -9.11 -12.97 10.52
CA LEU A 131 -8.80 -13.90 9.43
C LEU A 131 -7.30 -14.19 9.41
N PRO A 132 -6.79 -15.05 10.32
CA PRO A 132 -5.35 -15.28 10.46
C PRO A 132 -4.73 -15.99 9.25
N ASP A 133 -5.56 -16.61 8.40
CA ASP A 133 -5.15 -17.28 7.16
C ASP A 133 -5.44 -16.41 5.92
N PHE A 134 -5.59 -15.08 6.10
CA PHE A 134 -5.67 -14.17 4.96
C PHE A 134 -4.36 -14.21 4.17
N GLN A 135 -4.51 -14.26 2.84
CA GLN A 135 -3.40 -14.28 1.89
C GLN A 135 -3.35 -12.90 1.23
N PRO A 136 -2.28 -12.12 1.44
CA PRO A 136 -2.05 -10.87 0.73
C PRO A 136 -2.14 -11.05 -0.79
N CYS A 137 -2.67 -10.05 -1.49
CA CYS A 137 -2.98 -10.17 -2.90
C CYS A 137 -2.88 -8.83 -3.64
N LEU A 138 -2.54 -8.90 -4.92
CA LEU A 138 -2.74 -7.82 -5.87
C LEU A 138 -4.19 -7.82 -6.37
N ALA A 139 -4.71 -6.65 -6.70
CA ALA A 139 -5.98 -6.51 -7.40
C ALA A 139 -5.83 -5.69 -8.68
N GLN A 140 -6.37 -6.20 -9.78
CA GLN A 140 -6.57 -5.40 -10.98
C GLN A 140 -7.91 -4.70 -10.91
N LEU A 141 -7.86 -3.37 -10.98
CA LEU A 141 -9.01 -2.49 -10.96
C LEU A 141 -9.19 -1.80 -12.31
N ARG A 142 -10.43 -1.43 -12.63
CA ARG A 142 -10.76 -0.56 -13.77
C ARG A 142 -11.53 0.67 -13.32
N ALA A 143 -10.97 1.83 -13.60
CA ALA A 143 -11.60 3.13 -13.42
C ALA A 143 -12.57 3.44 -14.57
N GLY A 144 -13.86 3.25 -14.33
CA GLY A 144 -14.93 3.67 -15.23
C GLY A 144 -15.28 5.16 -15.08
N LYS A 145 -16.31 5.64 -15.79
CA LYS A 145 -16.70 7.06 -15.72
C LYS A 145 -17.16 7.52 -14.33
N LYS A 146 -17.88 6.66 -13.60
CA LYS A 146 -18.48 6.97 -12.29
C LYS A 146 -18.29 5.87 -11.23
N ARG A 147 -17.50 4.84 -11.54
CA ARG A 147 -17.41 3.60 -10.75
C ARG A 147 -16.04 2.95 -10.94
N MET A 148 -15.52 2.37 -9.85
CA MET A 148 -14.41 1.43 -9.90
C MET A 148 -14.93 0.00 -10.03
N HIS A 149 -14.24 -0.82 -10.82
CA HIS A 149 -14.57 -2.23 -11.03
C HIS A 149 -13.38 -3.09 -10.61
N LEU A 150 -13.65 -4.15 -9.85
CA LEU A 150 -12.67 -5.20 -9.59
C LEU A 150 -12.70 -6.19 -10.76
N GLU A 151 -11.60 -6.26 -11.50
CA GLU A 151 -11.47 -7.16 -12.66
C GLU A 151 -10.87 -8.50 -12.22
N ARG A 152 -9.86 -8.45 -11.34
CA ARG A 152 -9.09 -9.63 -10.96
C ARG A 152 -8.49 -9.48 -9.56
N ILE A 153 -8.43 -10.58 -8.82
CA ILE A 153 -7.60 -10.74 -7.62
C ILE A 153 -6.49 -11.74 -7.97
N VAL A 154 -5.26 -11.43 -7.55
CA VAL A 154 -4.06 -12.22 -7.78
C VAL A 154 -3.37 -12.45 -6.42
N PRO A 155 -3.64 -13.58 -5.76
CA PRO A 155 -3.04 -13.91 -4.47
C PRO A 155 -1.53 -14.09 -4.57
N LEU A 156 -0.79 -13.68 -3.54
CA LEU A 156 0.65 -13.80 -3.52
C LEU A 156 1.09 -15.20 -3.05
N GLU A 157 1.93 -15.83 -3.85
CA GLU A 157 2.42 -17.20 -3.63
C GLU A 157 3.95 -17.17 -3.53
N GLY A 158 4.48 -17.58 -2.38
CA GLY A 158 5.91 -17.82 -2.19
C GLY A 158 6.35 -19.17 -2.79
N PRO A 159 7.65 -19.48 -2.75
CA PRO A 159 8.18 -20.76 -3.25
C PRO A 159 7.60 -21.98 -2.52
N ASP A 160 7.26 -21.82 -1.23
CA ASP A 160 6.73 -22.88 -0.37
C ASP A 160 5.19 -22.87 -0.24
N GLY A 161 4.51 -22.00 -1.00
CA GLY A 161 3.04 -21.88 -1.03
C GLY A 161 2.54 -20.48 -0.67
N PRO A 162 1.26 -20.37 -0.26
CA PRO A 162 0.61 -19.08 -0.01
C PRO A 162 1.36 -18.23 1.01
N LEU A 163 1.54 -16.95 0.73
CA LEU A 163 1.98 -16.00 1.74
C LEU A 163 0.87 -15.75 2.77
N SER A 164 1.24 -15.29 3.96
CA SER A 164 0.29 -14.90 5.01
C SER A 164 0.65 -13.54 5.61
N GLY A 165 -0.30 -12.94 6.30
CA GLY A 165 -0.12 -11.69 7.04
C GLY A 165 0.54 -11.82 8.41
N ARG A 166 1.07 -13.00 8.78
CA ARG A 166 1.63 -13.22 10.12
C ARG A 166 3.12 -12.98 10.09
N ALA A 167 3.65 -12.19 11.02
CA ALA A 167 5.07 -11.86 11.07
C ALA A 167 5.99 -13.11 11.10
N PRO A 168 7.14 -13.10 10.39
CA PRO A 168 8.14 -14.15 10.47
C PRO A 168 8.70 -14.35 11.88
N ALA A 169 9.07 -15.60 12.19
CA ALA A 169 9.64 -15.92 13.49
C ALA A 169 10.97 -15.21 13.68
N GLY A 170 11.16 -14.57 14.84
CA GLY A 170 12.39 -13.84 15.16
C GLY A 170 12.48 -12.43 14.54
N SER A 171 11.44 -11.95 13.84
CA SER A 171 11.38 -10.53 13.45
C SER A 171 11.10 -9.64 14.66
N ALA A 172 11.45 -8.35 14.55
CA ALA A 172 11.15 -7.38 15.58
C ALA A 172 9.63 -7.19 15.76
N GLU A 173 8.86 -7.28 14.67
CA GLU A 173 7.40 -7.18 14.69
C GLU A 173 6.77 -8.37 15.41
N ALA A 174 7.26 -9.59 15.20
CA ALA A 174 6.77 -10.75 15.93
C ALA A 174 7.03 -10.63 17.45
N ALA A 175 8.11 -9.93 17.85
CA ALA A 175 8.42 -9.69 19.25
C ALA A 175 7.57 -8.57 19.88
N MET A 176 7.24 -7.54 19.11
CA MET A 176 6.55 -6.33 19.59
C MET A 176 5.03 -6.38 19.44
N GLU A 177 4.52 -7.12 18.45
CA GLU A 177 3.09 -7.28 18.19
C GLU A 177 2.67 -8.75 18.34
N PRO A 178 2.43 -9.25 19.57
CA PRO A 178 1.90 -10.58 19.74
C PRO A 178 0.49 -10.69 19.14
N ILE A 179 0.31 -11.68 18.25
CA ILE A 179 -0.93 -11.89 17.52
C ILE A 179 -1.78 -13.03 18.10
N PHE A 180 -3.10 -12.82 18.13
CA PHE A 180 -4.08 -13.76 18.67
C PHE A 180 -5.23 -13.98 17.68
N ASP A 181 -5.89 -15.12 17.78
CA ASP A 181 -7.17 -15.33 17.11
C ASP A 181 -8.35 -14.71 17.88
N LEU A 182 -9.55 -14.77 17.31
CA LEU A 182 -10.77 -14.25 17.93
C LEU A 182 -11.13 -14.92 19.28
N ALA A 183 -10.60 -16.11 19.56
CA ALA A 183 -10.78 -16.80 20.83
C ALA A 183 -9.72 -16.40 21.88
N GLY A 184 -8.75 -15.56 21.51
CA GLY A 184 -7.65 -15.12 22.37
C GLY A 184 -6.50 -16.14 22.43
N ARG A 185 -6.44 -17.10 21.50
CA ARG A 185 -5.33 -18.07 21.42
C ARG A 185 -4.18 -17.45 20.65
N VAL A 186 -2.96 -17.66 21.14
CA VAL A 186 -1.74 -17.21 20.46
C VAL A 186 -1.66 -17.83 19.08
N LEU A 187 -1.39 -17.00 18.07
CA LEU A 187 -1.10 -17.44 16.71
C LEU A 187 0.42 -17.58 16.54
N PRO A 188 0.90 -18.65 15.90
CA PRO A 188 2.32 -18.80 15.62
C PRO A 188 2.75 -17.80 14.52
N SER A 189 4.01 -17.38 14.59
CA SER A 189 4.70 -16.71 13.48
C SER A 189 4.72 -17.59 12.23
N ASP A 190 4.91 -16.96 11.07
CA ASP A 190 4.94 -17.63 9.77
C ASP A 190 6.16 -17.17 8.95
N PRO A 191 7.10 -18.08 8.59
CA PRO A 191 8.23 -17.72 7.73
C PRO A 191 7.84 -17.12 6.38
N ALA A 192 6.64 -17.43 5.87
CA ALA A 192 6.08 -16.85 4.64
C ALA A 192 5.33 -15.51 4.89
N GLY A 193 5.48 -14.95 6.08
CA GLY A 193 4.88 -13.69 6.52
C GLY A 193 5.31 -12.48 5.71
N VAL A 194 4.33 -11.66 5.34
CA VAL A 194 4.52 -10.34 4.71
C VAL A 194 3.47 -9.35 5.20
N ASP A 195 3.86 -8.08 5.28
CA ASP A 195 2.98 -6.95 5.53
C ASP A 195 3.14 -5.96 4.39
N THR A 196 2.31 -6.10 3.35
CA THR A 196 2.55 -5.45 2.05
C THR A 196 1.94 -4.07 1.97
N GLU A 197 2.75 -3.04 1.73
CA GLU A 197 2.27 -1.65 1.78
C GLU A 197 2.14 -1.01 0.39
N GLY A 198 3.12 -1.24 -0.49
CA GLY A 198 3.21 -0.56 -1.77
C GLY A 198 3.42 -1.51 -2.94
N VAL A 199 3.00 -1.07 -4.13
CA VAL A 199 3.14 -1.83 -5.38
C VAL A 199 3.65 -0.93 -6.51
N ALA A 200 4.53 -1.47 -7.36
CA ALA A 200 4.91 -0.84 -8.62
C ALA A 200 4.78 -1.83 -9.79
N ALA A 201 3.99 -1.46 -10.79
CA ALA A 201 3.80 -2.22 -12.01
C ALA A 201 4.97 -2.01 -12.98
N ALA A 202 5.80 -3.04 -13.20
CA ALA A 202 6.99 -2.96 -14.05
C ALA A 202 6.67 -3.10 -15.55
N PRO A 203 7.48 -2.53 -16.48
CA PRO A 203 7.21 -2.59 -17.93
C PRO A 203 7.23 -4.00 -18.53
N ASP A 204 7.93 -4.95 -17.90
CA ASP A 204 8.04 -6.35 -18.33
C ASP A 204 6.82 -7.21 -17.95
N GLY A 205 5.82 -6.61 -17.29
CA GLY A 205 4.61 -7.29 -16.82
C GLY A 205 4.71 -7.89 -15.42
N THR A 206 5.88 -7.79 -14.77
CA THR A 206 6.03 -8.11 -13.35
C THR A 206 5.56 -6.96 -12.46
N PHE A 207 5.63 -7.19 -11.15
CA PHE A 207 5.38 -6.19 -10.11
C PHE A 207 6.54 -6.18 -9.14
N TRP A 208 6.77 -5.02 -8.53
CA TRP A 208 7.48 -4.91 -7.27
C TRP A 208 6.49 -4.63 -6.16
N VAL A 209 6.70 -5.26 -5.01
CA VAL A 209 5.90 -5.09 -3.80
C VAL A 209 6.83 -4.83 -2.63
N CYS A 210 6.59 -3.79 -1.84
CA CYS A 210 7.32 -3.59 -0.59
C CYS A 210 6.56 -4.22 0.56
N GLU A 211 7.30 -4.67 1.55
CA GLU A 211 6.72 -5.20 2.78
C GLU A 211 7.52 -4.79 4.01
N GLU A 212 6.83 -4.64 5.14
CA GLU A 212 7.34 -3.95 6.31
C GLU A 212 8.19 -4.83 7.25
N TYR A 213 7.81 -6.10 7.47
CA TYR A 213 8.48 -6.98 8.44
C TYR A 213 9.99 -7.13 8.17
N GLY A 214 10.36 -7.33 6.92
CA GLY A 214 11.73 -7.64 6.50
C GLY A 214 12.66 -6.46 6.29
N PRO A 215 12.25 -5.20 6.50
CA PRO A 215 11.66 -4.41 5.40
C PRO A 215 12.26 -4.80 4.05
N SER A 216 11.48 -5.42 3.17
CA SER A 216 11.99 -6.07 1.96
C SER A 216 11.23 -5.67 0.70
N LEU A 217 11.83 -5.97 -0.46
CA LEU A 217 11.21 -5.81 -1.77
C LEU A 217 11.02 -7.18 -2.43
N MET A 218 9.81 -7.48 -2.88
CA MET A 218 9.48 -8.70 -3.62
C MET A 218 9.23 -8.38 -5.09
N GLN A 219 9.89 -9.10 -6.00
CA GLN A 219 9.46 -9.13 -7.40
C GLN A 219 8.42 -10.23 -7.57
N VAL A 220 7.26 -9.87 -8.10
CA VAL A 220 6.09 -10.73 -8.23
C VAL A 220 5.72 -10.87 -9.71
N GLY A 221 5.51 -12.10 -10.16
CA GLY A 221 5.05 -12.39 -11.52
C GLY A 221 3.59 -11.96 -11.74
N PRO A 222 3.11 -11.94 -13.00
CA PRO A 222 1.74 -11.50 -13.34
C PRO A 222 0.63 -12.34 -12.69
N GLU A 223 0.97 -13.55 -12.23
CA GLU A 223 0.07 -14.52 -11.61
C GLU A 223 0.27 -14.63 -10.09
N GLY A 224 1.04 -13.73 -9.47
CA GLY A 224 1.20 -13.64 -8.02
C GLY A 224 2.37 -14.41 -7.42
N ALA A 225 3.10 -15.18 -8.23
CA ALA A 225 4.29 -15.90 -7.78
C ALA A 225 5.44 -14.93 -7.42
N VAL A 226 5.96 -15.02 -6.20
CA VAL A 226 7.18 -14.32 -5.78
C VAL A 226 8.37 -14.94 -6.49
N LEU A 227 9.00 -14.17 -7.37
CA LEU A 227 10.16 -14.57 -8.16
C LEU A 227 11.46 -14.41 -7.38
N ARG A 228 11.52 -13.37 -6.55
CA ARG A 228 12.64 -13.08 -5.64
C ARG A 228 12.19 -12.12 -4.54
N ARG A 229 12.87 -12.18 -3.40
CA ARG A 229 12.71 -11.26 -2.27
C ARG A 229 14.08 -10.70 -1.88
N TRP A 230 14.16 -9.39 -1.70
CA TRP A 230 15.38 -8.67 -1.35
C TRP A 230 15.26 -8.09 0.04
N THR A 231 16.13 -8.53 0.96
CA THR A 231 16.21 -8.01 2.32
C THR A 231 17.43 -7.11 2.52
N PRO A 232 17.45 -6.31 3.59
CA PRO A 232 18.65 -5.57 3.99
C PRO A 232 19.81 -6.50 4.30
N GLU A 233 21.03 -6.07 3.97
CA GLU A 233 22.26 -6.67 4.48
C GLU A 233 22.21 -6.80 6.00
N GLY A 234 22.50 -8.00 6.51
CA GLY A 234 22.41 -8.33 7.94
C GLY A 234 21.03 -8.85 8.40
N HIS A 235 20.00 -8.77 7.55
CA HIS A 235 18.69 -9.37 7.82
C HIS A 235 18.56 -10.71 7.07
N THR A 236 18.35 -11.79 7.82
CA THR A 236 18.23 -13.14 7.26
C THR A 236 16.77 -13.59 7.25
N LEU A 237 16.25 -13.84 6.05
CA LEU A 237 14.95 -14.46 5.85
C LEU A 237 15.08 -15.59 4.84
N ALA A 238 14.41 -16.72 5.09
CA ALA A 238 14.48 -17.89 4.21
C ALA A 238 14.02 -17.53 2.79
N GLY A 239 14.81 -17.93 1.78
CA GLY A 239 14.51 -17.66 0.37
C GLY A 239 14.74 -16.21 -0.09
N ALA A 240 15.20 -15.32 0.79
CA ALA A 240 15.52 -13.94 0.46
C ALA A 240 17.00 -13.73 0.16
N GLN A 241 17.30 -12.68 -0.61
CA GLN A 241 18.64 -12.24 -0.98
C GLN A 241 18.96 -10.94 -0.25
N ALA A 242 20.07 -10.91 0.48
CA ALA A 242 20.51 -9.71 1.20
C ALA A 242 21.17 -8.71 0.22
N LEU A 243 20.34 -7.94 -0.49
CA LEU A 243 20.77 -7.01 -1.56
C LEU A 243 20.43 -5.55 -1.27
N LEU A 244 19.58 -5.28 -0.28
CA LEU A 244 19.26 -3.91 0.11
C LEU A 244 20.30 -3.37 1.10
N PRO A 245 20.56 -2.05 1.12
CA PRO A 245 21.48 -1.46 2.09
C PRO A 245 21.09 -1.79 3.54
N ALA A 246 22.08 -2.13 4.37
CA ALA A 246 21.90 -2.43 5.80
C ALA A 246 21.16 -1.31 6.57
N ALA A 247 21.27 -0.06 6.09
CA ALA A 247 20.60 1.10 6.67
C ALA A 247 19.06 0.94 6.78
N ALA A 248 18.43 0.12 5.94
CA ALA A 248 16.99 -0.14 6.01
C ALA A 248 16.57 -0.80 7.34
N GLN A 249 17.47 -1.51 8.01
CA GLN A 249 17.20 -2.08 9.35
C GLN A 249 17.05 -1.01 10.44
N ARG A 250 17.46 0.23 10.18
CA ARG A 250 17.27 1.36 11.10
C ARG A 250 15.90 2.01 10.97
N ARG A 251 14.99 1.46 10.16
CA ARG A 251 13.59 1.92 10.13
C ARG A 251 13.01 1.89 11.55
N ARG A 252 12.08 2.79 11.83
CA ARG A 252 11.26 2.67 13.04
C ARG A 252 10.33 1.46 12.86
N LEU A 253 10.00 0.78 13.95
CA LEU A 253 9.02 -0.31 13.91
C LEU A 253 7.66 0.21 13.44
N ASN A 254 6.97 -0.56 12.60
CA ASN A 254 5.74 -0.15 11.91
C ASN A 254 5.89 1.16 11.11
N ARG A 255 7.09 1.45 10.58
CA ARG A 255 7.41 2.58 9.68
C ARG A 255 8.41 2.16 8.60
N GLY A 256 8.12 1.10 7.86
CA GLY A 256 8.99 0.50 6.85
C GLY A 256 8.92 1.13 5.46
N PHE A 257 9.27 0.34 4.44
CA PHE A 257 9.03 0.74 3.05
C PHE A 257 7.54 0.79 2.81
N GLU A 258 7.06 1.93 2.35
CA GLU A 258 5.64 2.21 2.26
C GLU A 258 5.17 2.35 0.81
N GLY A 259 5.91 3.13 0.02
CA GLY A 259 5.56 3.41 -1.37
C GLY A 259 6.63 2.94 -2.33
N LEU A 260 6.19 2.50 -3.52
CA LEU A 260 7.07 2.08 -4.61
C LEU A 260 6.73 2.73 -5.92
N ALA A 261 7.75 3.07 -6.69
CA ALA A 261 7.60 3.40 -8.09
C ALA A 261 8.72 2.78 -8.93
N VAL A 262 8.47 2.51 -10.21
CA VAL A 262 9.45 1.97 -11.15
C VAL A 262 9.60 2.95 -12.32
N SER A 263 10.84 3.18 -12.77
CA SER A 263 11.08 4.03 -13.94
C SER A 263 10.44 3.44 -15.20
N GLY A 264 10.08 4.30 -16.17
CA GLY A 264 9.41 3.84 -17.40
C GLY A 264 10.19 2.82 -18.23
N ASP A 265 11.52 2.77 -18.09
CA ASP A 265 12.39 1.75 -18.71
C ASP A 265 12.60 0.50 -17.84
N GLY A 266 12.08 0.48 -16.61
CA GLY A 266 12.20 -0.62 -15.66
C GLY A 266 13.57 -0.74 -14.99
N ALA A 267 14.50 0.20 -15.23
CA ALA A 267 15.88 0.09 -14.74
C ALA A 267 16.04 0.49 -13.27
N ALA A 268 15.16 1.34 -12.73
CA ALA A 268 15.24 1.84 -11.38
C ALA A 268 13.95 1.63 -10.59
N ILE A 269 14.09 1.25 -9.32
CA ILE A 269 13.02 1.22 -8.33
C ILE A 269 13.24 2.41 -7.39
N TYR A 270 12.17 3.17 -7.16
CA TYR A 270 12.10 4.18 -6.12
C TYR A 270 11.32 3.61 -4.95
N ALA A 271 11.92 3.59 -3.77
CA ALA A 271 11.29 3.09 -2.55
C ALA A 271 11.38 4.14 -1.45
N VAL A 272 10.24 4.49 -0.84
CA VAL A 272 10.18 5.47 0.25
C VAL A 272 9.91 4.78 1.57
N PHE A 273 10.57 5.25 2.63
CA PHE A 273 10.21 4.87 3.99
C PHE A 273 9.05 5.73 4.49
N GLN A 274 8.12 5.14 5.24
CA GLN A 274 6.96 5.87 5.76
C GLN A 274 7.39 7.11 6.57
N SER A 275 8.46 6.98 7.35
CA SER A 275 9.08 8.03 8.16
C SER A 275 10.60 7.89 8.18
N GLY A 276 11.32 8.91 8.68
CA GLY A 276 12.77 8.83 8.87
C GLY A 276 13.24 7.67 9.76
N PHE A 277 14.54 7.37 9.74
CA PHE A 277 15.10 6.27 10.52
C PHE A 277 15.12 6.55 12.03
N GLU A 278 15.31 5.50 12.83
CA GLU A 278 15.55 5.62 14.27
C GLU A 278 16.74 6.53 14.56
N GLY A 279 16.55 7.42 15.55
CA GLY A 279 17.52 8.44 15.93
C GLY A 279 17.62 9.63 14.97
N GLU A 280 16.90 9.62 13.84
CA GLU A 280 16.83 10.76 12.92
C GLU A 280 15.65 11.67 13.22
N ALA A 281 15.65 12.84 12.60
CA ALA A 281 14.58 13.83 12.65
C ALA A 281 13.22 13.21 12.21
N HIS A 282 12.12 13.78 12.67
CA HIS A 282 10.78 13.36 12.22
C HIS A 282 10.31 14.16 11.00
N GLU A 283 10.99 15.27 10.72
CA GLU A 283 10.66 16.25 9.68
C GLU A 283 11.14 15.82 8.29
N THR A 284 11.82 14.67 8.17
CA THR A 284 12.22 14.11 6.88
C THR A 284 12.08 12.59 6.83
N THR A 285 12.02 12.04 5.61
CA THR A 285 12.16 10.62 5.32
C THR A 285 13.07 10.40 4.10
N ALA A 286 13.50 9.17 3.87
CA ALA A 286 14.36 8.82 2.74
C ALA A 286 13.56 8.20 1.60
N ILE A 287 13.85 8.67 0.37
CA ILE A 287 13.52 7.94 -0.86
C ILE A 287 14.82 7.36 -1.41
N TRP A 288 14.83 6.05 -1.67
CA TRP A 288 15.95 5.37 -2.30
C TRP A 288 15.67 5.14 -3.76
N LYS A 289 16.68 5.33 -4.61
CA LYS A 289 16.71 4.82 -5.97
C LYS A 289 17.63 3.61 -6.01
N LEU A 290 17.07 2.48 -6.36
CA LEU A 290 17.74 1.18 -6.43
C LEU A 290 17.83 0.74 -7.90
N ASP A 291 18.93 0.07 -8.24
CA ASP A 291 19.03 -0.66 -9.50
C ASP A 291 18.08 -1.86 -9.48
N ALA A 292 17.17 -1.94 -10.46
CA ALA A 292 16.12 -2.95 -10.48
C ALA A 292 16.63 -4.38 -10.74
N VAL A 293 17.90 -4.55 -11.13
CA VAL A 293 18.49 -5.86 -11.38
C VAL A 293 19.25 -6.37 -10.16
N SER A 294 20.14 -5.54 -9.62
CA SER A 294 21.11 -5.89 -8.58
C SER A 294 20.68 -5.49 -7.16
N GLY A 295 19.72 -4.58 -7.00
CA GLY A 295 19.34 -4.01 -5.71
C GLY A 295 20.30 -2.93 -5.20
N ALA A 296 21.34 -2.60 -5.96
CA ALA A 296 22.33 -1.61 -5.58
C ALA A 296 21.70 -0.22 -5.37
N LEU A 297 22.05 0.44 -4.27
CA LEU A 297 21.64 1.82 -4.01
C LEU A 297 22.36 2.79 -4.96
N LEU A 298 21.59 3.38 -5.86
CA LEU A 298 22.07 4.34 -6.86
C LEU A 298 22.04 5.77 -6.33
N ALA A 299 21.04 6.12 -5.52
CA ALA A 299 20.90 7.43 -4.91
C ALA A 299 19.98 7.40 -3.69
N THR A 300 20.21 8.34 -2.78
CA THR A 300 19.31 8.65 -1.66
C THR A 300 18.83 10.08 -1.81
N TYR A 301 17.54 10.30 -1.58
CA TYR A 301 16.90 11.61 -1.56
C TYR A 301 16.28 11.85 -0.18
N ASP A 302 16.53 13.02 0.37
CA ASP A 302 15.96 13.48 1.63
C ASP A 302 14.65 14.20 1.32
N TYR A 303 13.52 13.57 1.64
CA TYR A 303 12.19 14.12 1.45
C TYR A 303 11.78 14.91 2.70
N PRO A 304 11.66 16.26 2.63
CA PRO A 304 11.20 17.04 3.76
C PRO A 304 9.67 16.98 3.85
N PHE A 305 9.14 16.66 5.02
CA PHE A 305 7.72 16.83 5.29
C PHE A 305 7.37 18.32 5.42
N ASP A 306 6.10 18.65 5.18
CA ASP A 306 5.54 19.93 5.56
C ASP A 306 5.41 20.03 7.08
N ALA A 307 5.28 21.27 7.58
CA ALA A 307 5.13 21.49 9.02
C ALA A 307 3.82 20.83 9.53
N PRO A 308 3.84 20.14 10.69
CA PRO A 308 2.68 19.45 11.25
C PRO A 308 1.42 20.34 11.35
N ASP A 309 1.57 21.58 11.79
CA ASP A 309 0.49 22.54 11.98
C ASP A 309 -0.09 23.07 10.65
N SER A 310 0.58 22.81 9.54
CA SER A 310 0.08 23.19 8.21
C SER A 310 -1.07 22.30 7.74
N PHE A 311 -1.23 21.09 8.27
CA PHE A 311 -2.34 20.17 7.95
C PHE A 311 -3.59 20.62 8.71
N THR A 312 -4.40 21.47 8.09
CA THR A 312 -5.40 22.29 8.81
C THR A 312 -6.53 21.47 9.41
N ALA A 313 -6.97 20.39 8.75
CA ALA A 313 -8.01 19.53 9.31
C ALA A 313 -7.51 18.75 10.54
N ASP A 314 -6.29 18.21 10.49
CA ASP A 314 -5.66 17.54 11.63
C ASP A 314 -5.38 18.52 12.78
N ALA A 315 -4.76 19.67 12.51
CA ALA A 315 -4.44 20.69 13.52
C ALA A 315 -5.68 21.30 14.19
N ALA A 316 -6.83 21.29 13.50
CA ALA A 316 -8.10 21.68 14.10
C ALA A 316 -8.71 20.57 14.98
N ALA A 317 -8.36 19.30 14.75
CA ALA A 317 -8.87 18.16 15.48
C ALA A 317 -8.05 17.84 16.74
N ASP A 318 -6.71 17.87 16.63
CA ASP A 318 -5.79 17.60 17.74
C ASP A 318 -4.40 18.23 17.48
N SER A 319 -3.50 18.15 18.46
CA SER A 319 -2.10 18.51 18.25
C SER A 319 -1.43 17.53 17.28
N VAL A 320 -0.83 18.07 16.22
CA VAL A 320 -0.04 17.30 15.25
C VAL A 320 1.44 17.52 15.52
N GLU A 321 2.20 16.44 15.60
CA GLU A 321 3.66 16.44 15.78
C GLU A 321 4.36 15.81 14.58
N GLY A 322 5.68 15.98 14.48
CA GLY A 322 6.47 15.39 13.39
C GLY A 322 6.33 13.86 13.30
N LYS A 323 6.12 13.18 14.43
CA LYS A 323 5.93 11.71 14.47
C LYS A 323 4.65 11.22 13.79
N ASP A 324 3.69 12.12 13.56
CA ASP A 324 2.40 11.80 12.93
C ASP A 324 2.48 11.90 11.40
N LEU A 325 3.53 12.57 10.88
CA LEU A 325 3.80 12.72 9.46
C LEU A 325 4.23 11.40 8.83
N LYS A 326 3.69 11.12 7.64
CA LYS A 326 3.99 9.91 6.87
C LYS A 326 3.90 10.14 5.37
N VAL A 327 4.74 9.44 4.62
CA VAL A 327 4.50 9.19 3.19
C VAL A 327 3.75 7.87 3.09
N CYS A 328 2.77 7.74 2.19
CA CYS A 328 2.01 6.50 1.98
C CYS A 328 2.25 5.83 0.62
N ASP A 329 2.49 6.59 -0.45
CA ASP A 329 2.66 5.97 -1.77
C ASP A 329 3.46 6.86 -2.72
N LEU A 330 4.01 6.23 -3.76
CA LEU A 330 4.78 6.88 -4.83
C LEU A 330 4.18 6.55 -6.18
N SER A 331 4.15 7.53 -7.09
CA SER A 331 3.87 7.28 -8.50
C SER A 331 4.98 7.87 -9.36
N TRP A 332 5.62 7.05 -10.21
CA TRP A 332 6.50 7.55 -11.25
C TRP A 332 5.65 8.20 -12.35
N VAL A 333 6.05 9.38 -12.82
CA VAL A 333 5.26 10.14 -13.82
C VAL A 333 6.04 10.52 -15.05
N ALA A 334 7.35 10.76 -14.90
CA ALA A 334 8.25 11.11 -15.99
C ALA A 334 9.71 10.85 -15.56
N PRO A 335 10.68 10.86 -16.49
CA PRO A 335 12.08 10.87 -16.12
C PRO A 335 12.36 11.95 -15.07
N HIS A 336 13.02 11.53 -13.99
CA HIS A 336 13.36 12.40 -12.85
C HIS A 336 12.18 13.00 -12.09
N ARG A 337 10.95 12.45 -12.24
CA ARG A 337 9.79 12.99 -11.53
C ARG A 337 8.94 11.90 -10.89
N LEU A 338 8.63 12.10 -9.62
CA LEU A 338 7.72 11.28 -8.83
C LEU A 338 6.58 12.15 -8.31
N LEU A 339 5.43 11.53 -8.08
CA LEU A 339 4.44 12.00 -7.13
C LEU A 339 4.66 11.29 -5.79
N VAL A 340 4.49 12.03 -4.71
CA VAL A 340 4.58 11.53 -3.32
C VAL A 340 3.27 11.87 -2.62
N LEU A 341 2.61 10.87 -2.04
CA LEU A 341 1.46 11.08 -1.15
C LEU A 341 1.98 11.22 0.28
N GLU A 342 1.86 12.42 0.83
CA GLU A 342 2.22 12.77 2.21
C GLU A 342 0.94 13.02 3.01
N ARG A 343 0.85 12.52 4.25
CA ARG A 343 -0.36 12.66 5.05
C ARG A 343 -0.11 12.69 6.56
N VAL A 344 -1.19 13.01 7.27
CA VAL A 344 -1.40 12.74 8.70
C VAL A 344 -2.59 11.78 8.81
N SER A 345 -3.62 12.07 9.61
CA SER A 345 -4.79 11.20 9.79
C SER A 345 -5.95 11.68 8.91
N LEU A 346 -6.24 12.97 8.95
CA LEU A 346 -7.36 13.59 8.24
C LEU A 346 -6.97 14.20 6.90
N SER A 347 -5.77 14.74 6.82
CA SER A 347 -5.28 15.48 5.66
C SER A 347 -4.19 14.71 4.91
N ALA A 348 -4.22 14.82 3.58
CA ALA A 348 -3.22 14.30 2.68
C ALA A 348 -2.90 15.33 1.58
N ARG A 349 -1.66 15.28 1.11
CA ARG A 349 -1.11 16.13 0.07
C ARG A 349 -0.37 15.29 -0.95
N ILE A 350 -0.43 15.71 -2.19
CA ILE A 350 0.30 15.09 -3.30
C ILE A 350 1.31 16.11 -3.78
N TYR A 351 2.58 15.74 -3.75
CA TYR A 351 3.68 16.57 -4.25
C TYR A 351 4.28 15.97 -5.50
N ALA A 352 4.62 16.82 -6.46
CA ALA A 352 5.61 16.48 -7.48
C ALA A 352 7.01 16.78 -6.93
N VAL A 353 7.94 15.84 -7.08
CA VAL A 353 9.34 16.00 -6.67
C VAL A 353 10.28 15.73 -7.85
N ASP A 354 11.38 16.49 -7.90
CA ASP A 354 12.46 16.31 -8.88
C ASP A 354 13.57 15.43 -8.29
N VAL A 355 13.81 14.28 -8.92
CA VAL A 355 14.82 13.29 -8.52
C VAL A 355 15.99 13.23 -9.51
N ALA A 356 16.26 14.31 -10.23
CA ALA A 356 17.41 14.43 -11.15
C ALA A 356 18.75 14.42 -10.41
N ALA A 357 18.79 15.01 -9.21
CA ALA A 357 19.97 15.05 -8.36
C ALA A 357 19.66 14.50 -6.95
N PRO A 358 20.57 13.73 -6.33
CA PRO A 358 20.40 13.26 -4.96
C PRO A 358 20.45 14.41 -3.95
N GLY A 359 20.01 14.16 -2.72
CA GLY A 359 19.97 15.14 -1.63
C GLY A 359 18.56 15.60 -1.29
N ARG A 360 18.45 16.77 -0.67
CA ARG A 360 17.15 17.30 -0.20
C ARG A 360 16.27 17.71 -1.37
N LEU A 361 15.07 17.14 -1.41
CA LEU A 361 14.12 17.32 -2.50
C LEU A 361 13.43 18.67 -2.41
N ALA A 362 13.35 19.35 -3.56
CA ALA A 362 12.36 20.38 -3.78
C ALA A 362 11.01 19.70 -4.09
N LYS A 363 9.93 20.20 -3.48
CA LYS A 363 8.58 19.70 -3.69
C LYS A 363 7.70 20.80 -4.29
N THR A 364 6.80 20.43 -5.18
CA THR A 364 5.74 21.29 -5.70
C THR A 364 4.40 20.68 -5.36
N LEU A 365 3.56 21.40 -4.60
CA LEU A 365 2.23 20.92 -4.24
C LEU A 365 1.37 20.77 -5.51
N VAL A 366 0.81 19.58 -5.71
CA VAL A 366 -0.10 19.25 -6.80
C VAL A 366 -1.55 19.26 -6.34
N PHE A 367 -1.81 18.73 -5.15
CA PHE A 367 -3.15 18.56 -4.60
C PHE A 367 -3.11 18.50 -3.07
N SER A 368 -4.12 19.08 -2.40
CA SER A 368 -4.29 19.01 -0.94
C SER A 368 -5.74 18.67 -0.60
N THR A 369 -5.98 17.70 0.28
CA THR A 369 -7.34 17.40 0.76
C THR A 369 -7.88 18.45 1.73
N ASP A 370 -7.02 19.31 2.29
CA ASP A 370 -7.45 20.45 3.11
C ASP A 370 -8.41 21.38 2.32
N ASP A 371 -8.26 21.43 1.00
CA ASP A 371 -9.11 22.21 0.10
C ASP A 371 -10.34 21.42 -0.42
N HIS A 372 -10.45 20.14 -0.05
CA HIS A 372 -11.44 19.18 -0.56
C HIS A 372 -12.04 18.32 0.57
N PRO A 373 -12.88 18.90 1.44
CA PRO A 373 -13.47 18.20 2.59
C PRO A 373 -14.42 17.05 2.20
N GLU A 374 -14.79 16.93 0.92
CA GLU A 374 -15.52 15.78 0.39
C GLU A 374 -14.68 14.49 0.31
N ILE A 375 -13.35 14.59 0.38
CA ILE A 375 -12.45 13.44 0.41
C ILE A 375 -12.36 12.91 1.84
N ALA A 376 -12.54 11.59 1.98
CA ALA A 376 -12.44 10.91 3.26
C ALA A 376 -10.98 10.87 3.77
N PRO A 377 -10.79 10.75 5.10
CA PRO A 377 -9.47 10.54 5.70
C PRO A 377 -8.85 9.21 5.24
N ASP A 378 -7.61 8.97 5.68
CA ASP A 378 -6.86 7.73 5.41
C ASP A 378 -6.66 7.44 3.91
N LEU A 379 -6.38 8.48 3.12
CA LEU A 379 -5.83 8.31 1.77
C LEU A 379 -4.44 7.66 1.84
N GLU A 380 -4.24 6.55 1.13
CA GLU A 380 -2.95 5.85 1.13
C GLU A 380 -2.42 5.62 -0.29
N GLY A 381 -3.29 5.32 -1.24
CA GLY A 381 -2.87 5.02 -2.61
C GLY A 381 -2.99 6.20 -3.58
N VAL A 382 -1.99 6.39 -4.45
CA VAL A 382 -2.03 7.36 -5.56
C VAL A 382 -1.50 6.74 -6.86
N SER A 383 -2.24 6.93 -7.97
CA SER A 383 -1.73 6.58 -9.30
C SER A 383 -2.26 7.51 -10.38
N MET A 384 -1.49 7.71 -11.45
CA MET A 384 -1.98 8.45 -12.62
C MET A 384 -3.03 7.66 -13.40
N LEU A 385 -4.13 8.29 -13.82
CA LEU A 385 -5.03 7.75 -14.84
C LEU A 385 -4.73 8.29 -16.25
N SER A 386 -4.16 9.49 -16.32
CA SER A 386 -3.55 10.08 -17.51
C SER A 386 -2.61 11.21 -17.06
N ASP A 387 -1.98 11.88 -18.01
CA ASP A 387 -1.29 13.15 -17.80
C ASP A 387 -2.11 14.23 -17.05
N ARG A 388 -3.43 14.11 -16.94
CA ARG A 388 -4.35 15.10 -16.37
C ARG A 388 -5.22 14.55 -15.25
N GLN A 389 -5.03 13.28 -14.88
CA GLN A 389 -5.92 12.61 -13.94
C GLN A 389 -5.14 11.78 -12.94
N LEU A 390 -5.52 11.88 -11.67
CA LEU A 390 -5.08 10.97 -10.62
C LEU A 390 -6.25 10.10 -10.16
N LEU A 391 -5.93 8.89 -9.72
CA LEU A 391 -6.78 8.05 -8.90
C LEU A 391 -6.19 8.03 -7.49
N LEU A 392 -7.02 8.33 -6.50
CA LEU A 392 -6.69 8.22 -5.09
C LEU A 392 -7.54 7.12 -4.46
N ALA A 393 -7.00 6.41 -3.48
CA ALA A 393 -7.71 5.41 -2.70
C ALA A 393 -7.49 5.62 -1.20
N THR A 394 -8.55 5.44 -0.41
CA THR A 394 -8.43 5.29 1.05
C THR A 394 -8.16 3.84 1.41
N ASP A 395 -7.45 3.61 2.52
CA ASP A 395 -7.46 2.30 3.14
C ASP A 395 -8.71 2.10 4.01
N ASN A 396 -9.15 0.86 4.13
CA ASN A 396 -10.35 0.51 4.90
C ASN A 396 -10.06 -0.40 6.09
N ASP A 397 -8.79 -0.72 6.38
CA ASP A 397 -8.39 -1.67 7.43
C ASP A 397 -9.21 -2.97 7.38
N PHE A 398 -9.55 -3.43 6.17
CA PHE A 398 -10.37 -4.61 5.91
C PHE A 398 -11.78 -4.55 6.53
N GLY A 399 -12.30 -3.34 6.74
CA GLY A 399 -13.60 -3.07 7.36
C GLY A 399 -13.64 -3.33 8.86
N THR A 400 -12.48 -3.55 9.50
CA THR A 400 -12.42 -3.90 10.93
C THR A 400 -12.94 -2.78 11.84
N GLU A 401 -12.93 -1.53 11.38
CA GLU A 401 -13.53 -0.38 12.08
C GLU A 401 -14.79 0.17 11.38
N GLY A 402 -15.31 -0.56 10.39
CA GLY A 402 -16.51 -0.17 9.63
C GLY A 402 -16.25 0.83 8.50
N ALA A 403 -14.99 1.17 8.23
CA ALA A 403 -14.57 1.92 7.06
C ALA A 403 -14.82 1.13 5.76
N GLU A 404 -15.02 1.85 4.66
CA GLU A 404 -15.12 1.31 3.30
C GLU A 404 -14.07 1.99 2.44
N THR A 405 -13.47 1.27 1.49
CA THR A 405 -12.51 1.88 0.56
C THR A 405 -13.24 2.89 -0.31
N ARG A 406 -12.66 4.08 -0.46
CA ARG A 406 -13.18 5.12 -1.35
C ARG A 406 -12.18 5.43 -2.42
N PHE A 407 -12.68 5.66 -3.63
CA PHE A 407 -11.85 6.01 -4.77
C PHE A 407 -12.23 7.39 -5.29
N TYR A 408 -11.24 8.23 -5.53
CA TYR A 408 -11.44 9.58 -6.03
C TYR A 408 -10.67 9.77 -7.33
N ARG A 409 -11.35 10.24 -8.37
CA ARG A 409 -10.69 10.77 -9.57
C ARG A 409 -10.49 12.27 -9.39
N VAL A 410 -9.24 12.71 -9.43
CA VAL A 410 -8.89 14.13 -9.49
C VAL A 410 -8.55 14.47 -10.94
N THR A 411 -9.18 15.50 -11.50
CA THR A 411 -8.96 15.93 -12.89
C THR A 411 -8.45 17.36 -12.93
N PHE A 412 -7.36 17.58 -13.65
CA PHE A 412 -6.69 18.87 -13.79
C PHE A 412 -6.96 19.51 -15.16
N ASP A 413 -7.00 20.85 -15.18
CA ASP A 413 -7.26 21.65 -16.39
C ASP A 413 -6.07 21.65 -17.37
N ALA A 414 -4.87 21.35 -16.87
CA ALA A 414 -3.65 21.18 -17.63
C ALA A 414 -3.05 19.81 -17.30
N PRO A 415 -2.19 19.26 -18.18
CA PRO A 415 -1.35 18.13 -17.78
C PRO A 415 -0.59 18.51 -16.51
N LEU A 416 -0.45 17.53 -15.62
CA LEU A 416 0.55 17.54 -14.57
C LEU A 416 1.87 17.75 -15.28
#